data_AF-A0A101Q5V1-F1
#
_entry.id   AF-A0A101Q5V1-F1
#
_cell.length_a   1.000
_cell.length_b   1.000
_cell.length_c   1.000
_cell.angle_alpha   90.00
_cell.angle_beta   90.00
_cell.angle_gamma   90.00
#
_symmetry.space_group_name_H-M   'P 1'
#
loop_
_entity.id
_entity.type
_entity.pdbx_description
1 polymer ?
#
loop_
_entity_poly.entity_id
_entity_poly.type
_entity_poly.pdbx_seq_one_letter_code
_entity_poly.pdbx_strand_id
1 'polypeptide(L)'
;MSGGAAQGNFADIAELYQDGPDPSGRIPAGLVLIYDWGCTIWSLVDFRGPAGEMWCSHEGECWPQGVDLAEWLTGTLAGTLAVETLLESQPTS
;
A
#
# COMPACT_ATOMS: atom_id res chain seq x y z
N MET A 1 0.17 0.84 -27.62
CA MET A 1 -0.86 0.43 -26.65
C MET A 1 -1.78 1.62 -26.44
N SER A 2 -3.07 1.49 -26.74
CA SER A 2 -4.05 2.56 -26.48
C SER A 2 -4.69 2.27 -25.14
N GLY A 3 -4.52 3.14 -24.15
CA GLY A 3 -5.21 3.04 -22.87
C GLY A 3 -6.72 3.12 -23.10
N GLY A 4 -7.47 2.19 -22.49
CA GLY A 4 -8.94 2.23 -22.48
C GLY A 4 -9.46 3.43 -21.69
N ALA A 5 -10.71 3.80 -21.93
CA ALA A 5 -11.35 4.90 -21.21
C ALA A 5 -11.44 4.57 -19.70
N ALA A 6 -10.88 5.45 -18.87
CA ALA A 6 -10.96 5.34 -17.43
C ALA A 6 -12.42 5.48 -16.98
N GLN A 7 -12.93 4.49 -16.25
CA GLN A 7 -14.29 4.47 -15.73
C GLN A 7 -14.26 4.47 -14.21
N GLY A 8 -14.50 5.64 -13.61
CA GLY A 8 -14.51 5.87 -12.16
C GLY A 8 -14.37 7.35 -11.81
N ASN A 9 -14.97 7.79 -10.70
CA ASN A 9 -14.61 9.07 -10.08
C ASN A 9 -13.26 8.86 -9.37
N PHE A 10 -12.18 8.92 -10.13
CA PHE A 10 -10.82 8.83 -9.59
C PHE A 10 -10.48 10.17 -8.95
N ALA A 11 -10.95 10.39 -7.71
CA ALA A 11 -10.21 11.32 -6.87
C ALA A 11 -8.76 10.83 -6.85
N ASP A 12 -7.81 11.73 -7.12
CA ASP A 12 -6.40 11.40 -7.10
C ASP A 12 -6.07 10.75 -5.74
N ILE A 13 -5.15 9.79 -5.69
CA ILE A 13 -4.66 9.25 -4.41
C ILE A 13 -4.19 10.41 -3.51
N ALA A 14 -3.59 11.45 -4.11
CA ALA A 14 -3.23 12.66 -3.38
C ALA A 14 -4.45 13.43 -2.81
N GLU A 15 -5.61 13.38 -3.47
CA GLU A 15 -6.84 14.05 -3.04
C GLU A 15 -7.58 13.23 -1.97
N LEU A 16 -7.62 11.91 -2.14
CA LEU A 16 -8.19 10.96 -1.18
C LEU A 16 -7.43 10.95 0.15
N TYR A 17 -6.12 11.16 0.09
CA TYR A 17 -5.23 11.11 1.25
C TYR A 17 -4.49 12.44 1.47
N GLN A 18 -5.18 13.56 1.21
CA GLN A 18 -4.62 14.91 1.40
C GLN A 18 -4.18 15.18 2.85
N ASP A 19 -4.87 14.54 3.81
CA ASP A 19 -4.55 14.59 5.24
C ASP A 19 -3.56 13.48 5.66
N GLY A 20 -3.05 12.72 4.70
CA GLY A 20 -2.20 11.55 4.89
C GLY A 20 -2.98 10.22 4.82
N PRO A 21 -2.26 9.10 4.69
CA PRO A 21 -2.88 7.77 4.57
C PRO A 21 -3.60 7.34 5.86
N ASP A 22 -3.39 8.01 6.98
CA ASP A 22 -4.06 7.69 8.23
C ASP A 22 -4.37 8.94 9.07
N PRO A 23 -5.63 9.41 9.07
CA PRO A 23 -6.05 10.54 9.91
C PRO A 23 -5.99 10.23 11.41
N SER A 24 -5.84 8.97 11.82
CA SER A 24 -5.64 8.57 13.21
C SER A 24 -4.18 8.66 13.69
N GLY A 25 -3.23 8.87 12.78
CA GLY A 25 -1.81 9.09 13.10
C GLY A 25 -1.03 7.83 13.54
N ARG A 26 -1.58 6.63 13.31
CA ARG A 26 -0.93 5.33 13.54
C ARG A 26 0.05 4.95 12.43
N ILE A 27 -0.11 5.47 11.20
CA ILE A 27 0.90 5.27 10.15
C ILE A 27 2.15 6.11 10.45
N PRO A 28 3.33 5.47 10.57
CA PRO A 28 4.57 6.20 10.81
C PRO A 28 4.90 7.20 9.71
N ALA A 29 5.43 8.36 10.10
CA ALA A 29 5.97 9.34 9.15
C ALA A 29 7.05 8.70 8.25
N GLY A 30 7.02 9.04 6.96
CA GLY A 30 7.93 8.50 5.95
C GLY A 30 7.40 7.25 5.22
N LEU A 31 6.27 6.68 5.65
CA LEU A 31 5.53 5.72 4.85
C LEU A 31 4.64 6.46 3.85
N VAL A 32 4.78 6.13 2.57
CA VAL A 32 4.04 6.75 1.46
C VAL A 32 3.11 5.71 0.85
N LEU A 33 1.82 6.03 0.75
CA LEU A 33 0.85 5.19 0.08
C LEU A 33 1.17 5.08 -1.42
N ILE A 34 1.27 3.85 -1.92
CA ILE A 34 1.48 3.60 -3.36
C ILE A 34 0.33 2.83 -3.99
N TYR A 35 -0.47 2.14 -3.19
CA TYR A 35 -1.58 1.34 -3.70
C TYR A 35 -2.67 1.16 -2.65
N ASP A 36 -3.91 1.44 -3.07
CA ASP A 36 -5.13 1.19 -2.29
C ASP A 36 -5.82 -0.06 -2.83
N TRP A 37 -5.87 -1.12 -2.03
CA TRP A 37 -6.53 -2.37 -2.37
C TRP A 37 -8.06 -2.31 -2.13
N GLY A 38 -8.56 -1.21 -1.59
CA GLY A 38 -9.93 -1.07 -1.10
C GLY A 38 -10.10 -1.56 0.34
N CYS A 39 -11.29 -1.40 0.91
CA CYS A 39 -11.63 -1.90 2.25
C CYS A 39 -10.63 -1.51 3.36
N THR A 40 -10.01 -0.32 3.28
CA THR A 40 -8.98 0.18 4.22
C THR A 40 -7.65 -0.60 4.21
N ILE A 41 -7.36 -1.29 3.12
CA ILE A 41 -6.14 -2.07 2.92
C ILE A 41 -5.18 -1.30 2.03
N TRP A 42 -4.01 -0.98 2.54
CA TRP A 42 -3.05 -0.12 1.87
C TRP A 42 -1.67 -0.73 1.81
N SER A 43 -1.02 -0.61 0.66
CA SER A 43 0.42 -0.84 0.53
C SER A 43 1.16 0.49 0.53
N LEU A 44 2.13 0.58 1.44
CA LEU A 44 2.96 1.75 1.64
C LEU A 44 4.42 1.39 1.43
N VAL A 45 5.21 2.35 0.97
CA VAL A 45 6.66 2.24 0.84
C VAL A 45 7.33 3.10 1.91
N ASP A 46 8.37 2.55 2.56
CA ASP A 46 9.17 3.28 3.54
C ASP A 46 10.30 4.08 2.87
N PHE A 47 10.16 5.40 2.83
CA PHE A 47 11.16 6.31 2.27
C PHE A 47 12.24 6.76 3.26
N ARG A 48 12.19 6.28 4.52
CA ARG A 48 13.25 6.57 5.51
C ARG A 48 14.53 5.79 5.22
N GLY A 49 14.39 4.61 4.60
CA GLY A 49 15.48 3.74 4.21
C GLY A 49 15.68 3.70 2.69
N PRO A 50 16.92 3.55 2.19
CA PRO A 50 17.18 3.47 0.76
C PRO A 50 16.67 2.18 0.11
N ALA A 51 16.34 1.16 0.93
CA ALA A 51 15.79 -0.10 0.44
C ALA A 51 14.35 0.03 -0.04
N GLY A 52 13.58 1.02 0.45
CA GLY A 52 12.16 1.13 0.09
C GLY A 52 11.35 -0.08 0.54
N GLU A 53 11.50 -0.48 1.80
CA GLU A 53 10.76 -1.62 2.37
C GLU A 53 9.25 -1.38 2.27
N MET A 54 8.51 -2.43 1.95
CA MET A 54 7.07 -2.39 1.81
C MET A 54 6.36 -2.69 3.12
N TRP A 55 5.28 -1.97 3.35
CA TRP A 55 4.45 -2.03 4.54
C TRP A 55 2.99 -2.22 4.13
N CYS A 56 2.23 -2.94 4.96
CA CYS A 56 0.78 -3.04 4.85
C CYS A 56 0.14 -2.23 5.98
N SER A 57 -1.01 -1.63 5.70
CA SER A 57 -1.92 -1.09 6.72
C SER A 57 -3.31 -1.68 6.50
N HIS A 58 -3.92 -2.19 7.58
CA HIS A 58 -5.28 -2.75 7.60
C HIS A 58 -5.90 -2.50 8.96
N GLU A 59 -7.13 -1.95 9.02
CA GLU A 59 -7.88 -1.67 10.26
C GLU A 59 -7.10 -0.93 11.36
N GLY A 60 -6.15 -0.09 10.94
CA GLY A 60 -5.33 0.72 11.85
C GLY A 60 -4.16 -0.03 12.48
N GLU A 61 -3.85 -1.25 12.03
CA GLU A 61 -2.58 -1.92 12.25
C GLU A 61 -1.66 -1.69 11.05
N CYS A 62 -0.34 -1.56 11.30
CA CYS A 62 0.65 -1.33 10.25
C CYS A 62 1.89 -2.18 10.48
N TRP A 63 2.30 -2.97 9.48
CA TRP A 63 3.40 -3.94 9.61
C TRP A 63 4.24 -4.05 8.34
N PRO A 64 5.53 -4.40 8.46
CA PRO A 64 6.40 -4.63 7.30
C PRO A 64 6.03 -5.95 6.61
N GLN A 65 6.12 -5.96 5.27
CA GLN A 65 5.83 -7.13 4.43
C GLN A 65 7.05 -8.02 4.19
N GLY A 66 8.25 -7.55 4.55
CA GLY A 66 9.50 -8.29 4.35
C GLY A 66 10.00 -8.32 2.90
N VAL A 67 9.51 -7.40 2.05
CA VAL A 67 9.94 -7.23 0.65
C VAL A 67 10.23 -5.76 0.36
N ASP A 68 11.07 -5.48 -0.61
CA ASP A 68 11.28 -4.13 -1.12
C ASP A 68 10.27 -3.73 -2.23
N LEU A 69 10.30 -2.47 -2.65
CA LEU A 69 9.40 -1.96 -3.70
C LEU A 69 9.55 -2.71 -5.04
N ALA A 70 10.77 -3.10 -5.42
CA ALA A 70 11.02 -3.77 -6.69
C ALA A 70 10.47 -5.21 -6.67
N GLU A 71 10.69 -5.93 -5.57
CA GLU A 71 10.13 -7.25 -5.31
C GLU A 71 8.60 -7.18 -5.28
N TRP A 72 8.03 -6.18 -4.60
CA TRP A 72 6.58 -5.98 -4.52
C TRP A 72 5.95 -5.71 -5.88
N LEU A 73 6.54 -4.82 -6.70
CA LEU A 73 6.05 -4.56 -8.06
C LEU A 73 6.08 -5.83 -8.91
N THR A 74 7.17 -6.59 -8.82
CA THR A 74 7.33 -7.86 -9.55
C THR A 74 6.31 -8.90 -9.11
N GLY A 75 6.09 -9.03 -7.80
CA GLY A 75 5.14 -9.97 -7.22
C GLY A 75 3.69 -9.63 -7.56
N THR A 76 3.33 -8.35 -7.52
CA THR A 76 2.00 -7.86 -7.92
C THR A 76 1.76 -8.09 -9.41
N LEU A 77 2.76 -7.80 -10.27
CA LEU A 77 2.69 -8.08 -11.72
C LEU A 77 2.52 -9.57 -12.04
N ALA A 78 3.20 -10.44 -11.27
CA ALA A 78 3.12 -11.89 -11.42
C ALA A 78 1.86 -12.51 -10.78
N GLY A 79 1.09 -11.73 -10.01
CA GLY A 79 -0.05 -12.21 -9.23
C GLY A 79 0.34 -13.08 -8.02
N THR A 80 1.60 -13.07 -7.61
CA THR A 80 2.08 -13.80 -6.42
C THR A 80 1.90 -12.99 -5.14
N LEU A 81 1.73 -11.67 -5.26
CA LEU A 81 1.41 -10.78 -4.16
C LEU A 81 0.01 -10.20 -4.43
N ALA A 82 -0.95 -10.65 -3.63
CA ALA A 82 -2.36 -10.30 -3.69
C ALA A 82 -2.89 -9.94 -2.31
N VAL A 83 -4.09 -9.36 -2.25
CA VAL A 83 -4.72 -8.93 -0.99
C VAL A 83 -4.81 -10.08 0.01
N GLU A 84 -5.10 -11.30 -0.43
CA GLU A 84 -5.20 -12.47 0.45
C GLU A 84 -3.84 -12.78 1.11
N THR A 85 -2.78 -12.85 0.32
CA THR A 85 -1.41 -13.11 0.83
C THR A 85 -0.89 -12.01 1.75
N LEU A 86 -1.33 -10.76 1.51
CA LEU A 86 -1.01 -9.62 2.38
C LEU A 86 -1.65 -9.79 3.76
N LEU A 87 -2.94 -10.14 3.79
CA LEU A 87 -3.67 -10.31 5.05
C LEU A 87 -3.22 -11.55 5.83
N GLU A 88 -2.78 -12.60 5.14
CA GLU A 88 -2.14 -13.77 5.78
C GLU A 88 -0.86 -13.39 6.55
N SER A 89 -0.17 -12.32 6.13
CA SER A 89 1.04 -11.82 6.80
C SER A 89 0.76 -10.93 8.02
N GLN A 90 -0.51 -10.63 8.30
CA GLN A 90 -0.87 -9.77 9.43
C GLN A 90 -0.42 -10.41 10.76
N PRO A 91 0.30 -9.67 11.63
CA PRO A 91 0.67 -10.17 12.94
C PRO A 91 -0.56 -10.55 13.75
N THR A 92 -0.59 -11.76 14.31
CA THR A 92 -1.57 -12.12 15.33
C THR A 92 -1.23 -11.39 16.63
N SER A 93 -2.20 -10.64 17.17
CA SER A 93 -2.12 -9.97 18.47
C SER A 93 -1.92 -10.93 19.64
#